data_AF-A0A3R7C780-F1
#
_entry.id   AF-A0A3R7C780-F1
#
_cell.length_a   1.000
_cell.length_b   1.000
_cell.length_c   1.000
_cell.angle_alpha   90.00
_cell.angle_beta   90.00
_cell.angle_gamma   90.00
#
_symmetry.space_group_name_H-M   'P 1'
#
loop_
_entity.id
_entity.type
_entity.pdbx_description
1 polymer ?
#
loop_
_entity_poly.entity_id
_entity_poly.type
_entity_poly.pdbx_seq_one_letter_code
_entity_poly.pdbx_strand_id
1 'polypeptide(L)'
;MEKQRRPRLRLVEPTCAVSKGGTRMSVQGLWFKGPPTLLTIHLTIPLVNKTVDIPATFGTETHLSFILPDVTSMIKASLAEAWISLALTDCSSCGTMTTKTTDAPQLRIVLYPELTTKKVFPMHLPLSATSDAKISLQTTPPYHTSRPCQCLLESAT
;
A
#
# COMPACT_ATOMS: atom_id res chain seq x y z
N MET A 1 23.81 -14.55 -25.61
CA MET A 1 22.66 -13.64 -25.49
C MET A 1 22.56 -13.20 -24.04
N GLU A 2 22.91 -11.95 -23.73
CA GLU A 2 22.82 -11.44 -22.37
C GLU A 2 21.34 -11.24 -22.03
N LYS A 3 20.82 -12.01 -21.07
CA LYS A 3 19.45 -11.83 -20.57
C LYS A 3 19.38 -10.44 -19.95
N GLN A 4 18.75 -9.47 -20.63
CA GLN A 4 18.51 -8.15 -20.06
C GLN A 4 17.84 -8.31 -18.69
N ARG A 5 18.53 -7.85 -17.65
CA ARG A 5 18.01 -7.80 -16.28
C ARG A 5 16.86 -6.79 -16.26
N ARG A 6 15.64 -7.28 -16.04
CA ARG A 6 14.41 -6.46 -16.03
C ARG A 6 13.92 -6.31 -14.60
N PRO A 7 13.62 -5.09 -14.12
CA PRO A 7 13.06 -4.85 -12.79
C PRO A 7 11.86 -5.76 -12.50
N ARG A 8 11.83 -6.38 -11.32
CA ARG A 8 10.77 -7.31 -10.92
C ARG A 8 10.37 -7.10 -9.47
N LEU A 9 9.07 -6.96 -9.25
CA LEU A 9 8.46 -7.03 -7.93
C LEU A 9 8.52 -8.46 -7.37
N ARG A 10 8.73 -8.56 -6.05
CA ARG A 10 8.69 -9.84 -5.32
C ARG A 10 7.77 -9.78 -4.12
N LEU A 11 7.85 -8.71 -3.34
CA LEU A 11 7.11 -8.55 -2.10
C LEU A 11 6.75 -7.08 -1.90
N VAL A 12 5.60 -6.84 -1.28
CA VAL A 12 5.17 -5.54 -0.81
C VAL A 12 4.64 -5.67 0.61
N GLU A 13 5.10 -4.79 1.49
CA GLU A 13 4.70 -4.76 2.89
C GLU A 13 4.40 -3.31 3.32
N PRO A 14 3.35 -3.08 4.11
CA PRO A 14 2.31 -4.04 4.51
C PRO A 14 1.44 -4.49 3.32
N THR A 15 0.78 -5.64 3.43
CA THR A 15 -0.20 -6.13 2.43
C THR A 15 -1.59 -5.49 2.58
N CYS A 16 -1.76 -4.63 3.59
CA CYS A 16 -2.96 -3.84 3.81
C CYS A 16 -2.60 -2.40 4.18
N ALA A 17 -3.45 -1.45 3.80
CA ALA A 17 -3.22 -0.03 4.07
C ALA A 17 -4.53 0.77 4.18
N VAL A 18 -4.48 1.89 4.90
CA VAL A 18 -5.64 2.77 5.07
C VAL A 18 -5.88 3.53 3.76
N SER A 19 -7.12 3.56 3.28
CA SER A 19 -7.50 4.24 2.02
C SER A 19 -7.25 5.75 2.06
N LYS A 20 -7.18 6.35 3.26
CA LYS A 20 -6.81 7.75 3.51
C LYS A 20 -5.35 8.06 3.12
N GLY A 21 -4.55 7.04 2.85
CA GLY A 21 -3.15 7.19 2.50
C GLY A 21 -2.26 7.41 3.72
N GLY A 22 -1.03 7.84 3.47
CA GLY A 22 0.00 8.07 4.49
C GLY A 22 0.73 6.80 4.95
N THR A 23 0.21 5.61 4.63
CA THR A 23 0.93 4.36 4.91
C THR A 23 2.21 4.30 4.09
N ARG A 24 3.34 4.13 4.78
CA ARG A 24 4.63 3.86 4.13
C ARG A 24 4.69 2.40 3.72
N MET A 25 4.85 2.19 2.42
CA MET A 25 4.92 0.89 1.79
C MET A 25 6.38 0.60 1.43
N SER A 26 6.84 -0.60 1.76
CA SER A 26 8.15 -1.13 1.41
C SER A 26 7.97 -2.19 0.33
N VAL A 27 8.81 -2.11 -0.71
CA VAL A 27 8.75 -3.00 -1.87
C VAL A 27 10.09 -3.66 -2.04
N GLN A 28 10.10 -4.99 -2.01
CA GLN A 28 11.27 -5.78 -2.31
C GLN A 28 11.16 -6.35 -3.72
N GLY A 29 12.30 -6.42 -4.39
CA GLY A 29 12.39 -6.95 -5.73
C GLY A 29 13.81 -7.12 -6.20
N LEU A 30 13.96 -7.16 -7.52
CA LEU A 30 15.23 -7.41 -8.17
C LEU A 30 15.48 -6.38 -9.26
N TRP A 31 16.73 -5.95 -9.36
CA TRP A 31 17.26 -5.11 -10.44
C TRP A 31 16.52 -3.78 -10.61
N PHE A 32 16.11 -3.17 -9.50
CA PHE A 32 15.67 -1.78 -9.51
C PHE A 32 16.84 -0.91 -9.93
N LYS A 33 16.65 -0.13 -10.99
CA LYS A 33 17.65 0.84 -11.43
C LYS A 33 17.49 2.12 -10.64
N GLY A 34 18.61 2.64 -10.13
CA GLY A 34 18.65 3.97 -9.54
C GLY A 34 18.50 5.07 -10.59
N PRO A 35 18.54 6.34 -10.16
CA PRO A 35 18.54 7.50 -11.07
C PRO A 35 19.62 7.35 -12.16
N PRO A 36 19.36 7.73 -13.44
CA PRO A 36 18.29 8.61 -13.92
C PRO A 36 16.97 7.91 -14.31
N THR A 37 16.84 6.60 -14.08
CA THR A 37 15.58 5.88 -14.37
C THR A 37 14.59 6.16 -13.24
N LEU A 38 13.43 6.75 -13.56
CA LEU A 38 12.38 6.97 -12.57
C LEU A 38 11.48 5.73 -12.52
N LEU A 39 11.40 5.12 -11.34
CA LEU A 39 10.50 4.00 -11.05
C LEU A 39 9.20 4.56 -10.46
N THR A 40 8.09 4.24 -11.13
CA THR A 40 6.75 4.61 -10.68
C THR A 40 6.01 3.35 -10.24
N ILE A 41 5.39 3.40 -9.08
CA ILE A 41 4.45 2.37 -8.65
C ILE A 41 3.09 2.67 -9.27
N HIS A 42 2.51 1.68 -9.94
CA HIS A 42 1.13 1.74 -10.41
C HIS A 42 0.24 1.01 -9.40
N LEU A 43 -0.65 1.74 -8.75
CA LEU A 43 -1.71 1.19 -7.90
C LEU A 43 -2.99 1.08 -8.72
N THR A 44 -3.36 -0.14 -9.11
CA THR A 44 -4.60 -0.42 -9.85
C THR A 44 -5.68 -0.85 -8.88
N ILE A 45 -6.84 -0.18 -8.90
CA ILE A 45 -8.00 -0.50 -8.08
C ILE A 45 -9.10 -1.02 -9.02
N PRO A 46 -9.28 -2.35 -9.16
CA PRO A 46 -10.21 -2.92 -10.15
C PRO A 46 -11.66 -2.50 -9.92
N LEU A 47 -12.06 -2.33 -8.65
CA LEU A 47 -13.41 -1.93 -8.27
C LEU A 47 -13.89 -0.65 -8.98
N VAL A 48 -12.97 0.27 -9.27
CA VAL A 48 -13.26 1.53 -9.96
C VAL A 48 -12.55 1.67 -11.30
N ASN A 49 -11.85 0.62 -11.74
CA ASN A 49 -11.03 0.59 -12.95
C ASN A 49 -10.10 1.81 -13.07
N LYS A 50 -9.44 2.19 -11.98
CA LYS A 50 -8.49 3.31 -11.93
C LYS A 50 -7.10 2.84 -11.58
N THR A 51 -6.11 3.48 -12.19
CA THR A 51 -4.70 3.34 -11.86
C THR A 51 -4.18 4.66 -11.33
N VAL A 52 -3.45 4.61 -10.23
CA VAL A 52 -2.81 5.77 -9.60
C VAL A 52 -1.30 5.59 -9.70
N ASP A 53 -0.64 6.60 -10.26
CA ASP A 53 0.80 6.64 -10.38
C ASP A 53 1.41 7.23 -9.11
N ILE A 54 2.29 6.49 -8.47
CA ILE A 54 2.90 6.86 -7.19
C ILE A 54 4.41 6.90 -7.36
N PRO A 55 5.08 8.02 -7.03
CA PRO A 55 6.53 8.09 -7.11
C PRO A 55 7.16 7.15 -6.07
N ALA A 56 8.08 6.31 -6.52
CA ALA A 56 8.87 5.46 -5.64
C ALA A 56 10.14 6.18 -5.19
N THR A 57 10.48 6.06 -3.91
CA THR A 57 11.78 6.41 -3.35
C THR A 57 12.70 5.20 -3.43
N PHE A 58 13.85 5.38 -4.07
CA PHE A 58 14.87 4.34 -4.20
C PHE A 58 15.64 4.17 -2.89
N GLY A 59 15.76 2.93 -2.41
CA GLY A 59 16.66 2.58 -1.31
C GLY A 59 17.91 1.87 -1.82
N THR A 60 17.72 0.73 -2.47
CA THR A 60 18.78 -0.11 -3.05
C THR A 60 18.29 -0.75 -4.35
N GLU A 61 19.17 -1.46 -5.07
CA GLU A 61 18.78 -2.21 -6.27
C GLU A 61 17.71 -3.30 -6.04
N THR A 62 17.41 -3.62 -4.78
CA THR A 62 16.41 -4.62 -4.39
C THR A 62 15.30 -4.04 -3.52
N HIS A 63 15.37 -2.76 -3.15
CA HIS A 63 14.43 -2.13 -2.24
C HIS A 63 13.95 -0.75 -2.71
N LEU A 64 12.64 -0.58 -2.76
CA LEU A 64 11.96 0.71 -2.98
C LEU A 64 11.00 0.97 -1.82
N SER A 65 10.65 2.23 -1.62
CA SER A 65 9.54 2.58 -0.73
C SER A 65 8.67 3.65 -1.37
N PHE A 66 7.41 3.71 -1.00
CA PHE A 66 6.50 4.77 -1.43
C PHE A 66 5.49 5.08 -0.32
N ILE A 67 4.84 6.24 -0.41
CA ILE A 67 3.74 6.60 0.49
C ILE A 67 2.44 6.42 -0.28
N LEU A 68 1.50 5.66 0.28
CA LEU A 68 0.19 5.49 -0.32
C LEU A 68 -0.55 6.84 -0.34
N PRO A 69 -1.07 7.30 -1.50
CA PRO A 69 -1.87 8.52 -1.55
C PRO A 69 -3.27 8.32 -0.96
N ASP A 70 -3.97 9.42 -0.67
CA ASP A 70 -5.39 9.34 -0.31
C ASP A 70 -6.22 8.92 -1.53
N VAL A 71 -6.83 7.75 -1.42
CA VAL A 71 -7.70 7.13 -2.43
C VAL A 71 -9.13 6.94 -1.93
N THR A 72 -9.47 7.53 -0.78
CA THR A 72 -10.78 7.38 -0.13
C THR A 72 -11.93 7.85 -1.02
N SER A 73 -11.73 8.93 -1.77
CA SER A 73 -12.75 9.44 -2.70
C SER A 73 -13.05 8.49 -3.86
N MET A 74 -12.09 7.62 -4.21
CA MET A 74 -12.26 6.60 -5.24
C MET A 74 -12.93 5.35 -4.67
N ILE A 75 -12.60 4.98 -3.44
CA ILE A 75 -13.05 3.75 -2.81
C ILE A 75 -14.24 4.07 -1.90
N LYS A 76 -15.45 4.02 -2.47
CA LYS A 76 -16.71 4.16 -1.71
C LYS A 76 -17.06 2.91 -0.89
N ALA A 77 -16.32 1.81 -1.06
CA ALA A 77 -16.54 0.55 -0.37
C ALA A 77 -15.81 0.49 0.97
N SER A 78 -16.32 -0.33 1.90
CA SER A 78 -15.68 -0.57 3.19
C SER A 78 -14.40 -1.39 3.11
N LEU A 79 -14.12 -2.06 1.99
CA LEU A 79 -12.86 -2.75 1.70
C LEU A 79 -12.69 -2.80 0.18
N ALA A 80 -11.46 -2.66 -0.31
CA ALA A 80 -11.16 -2.83 -1.72
C ALA A 80 -9.83 -3.56 -1.93
N GLU A 81 -9.82 -4.48 -2.89
CA GLU A 81 -8.56 -5.05 -3.38
C GLU A 81 -7.89 -4.07 -4.35
N ALA A 82 -6.56 -3.99 -4.28
CA ALA A 82 -5.76 -3.24 -5.23
C ALA A 82 -4.50 -4.02 -5.62
N TRP A 83 -3.96 -3.70 -6.77
CA TRP A 83 -2.80 -4.36 -7.36
C TRP A 83 -1.67 -3.37 -7.56
N ILE A 84 -0.48 -3.76 -7.12
CA ILE A 84 0.75 -2.99 -7.25
C ILE A 84 1.55 -3.55 -8.41
N SER A 85 1.90 -2.70 -9.36
CA SER A 85 2.82 -3.01 -10.45
C SER A 85 3.87 -1.92 -10.62
N LEU A 86 4.89 -2.20 -11.42
CA LEU A 86 5.98 -1.26 -11.71
C LEU A 86 5.88 -0.72 -13.13
N ALA A 87 6.04 0.58 -13.27
CA ALA A 87 6.37 1.23 -14.52
C ALA A 87 7.77 1.84 -14.46
N LEU A 88 8.50 1.64 -15.55
CA LEU A 88 9.81 2.23 -15.77
C LEU A 88 9.65 3.43 -16.69
N THR A 89 10.15 4.57 -16.25
CA THR A 89 10.28 5.75 -17.10
C THR A 89 11.75 5.94 -17.40
N ASP A 90 12.14 5.62 -18.63
CA ASP A 90 13.48 5.89 -19.12
C ASP A 90 13.54 7.35 -19.57
N CYS A 91 14.33 8.17 -18.86
CA CYS A 91 14.68 9.51 -19.27
C CYS A 91 15.83 9.41 -20.28
N SER A 92 15.52 9.37 -21.58
CA SER A 92 16.56 9.50 -22.59
C SER A 92 17.13 10.92 -22.57
N SER A 93 18.43 11.07 -22.86
CA SER A 93 19.11 12.38 -22.94
C SER A 93 18.55 13.34 -24.01
N CYS A 94 17.58 12.89 -24.81
CA CYS A 94 16.94 13.65 -25.89
C CYS A 94 15.55 14.20 -25.50
N GLY A 95 15.16 14.15 -24.21
CA GLY A 95 13.91 14.73 -23.72
C GLY A 95 12.65 13.88 -23.99
N THR A 96 12.78 12.74 -24.66
CA THR A 96 11.67 11.81 -24.86
C THR A 96 11.58 10.88 -23.65
N MET A 97 10.48 10.98 -22.89
CA MET A 97 10.17 10.06 -21.80
C MET A 97 9.39 8.87 -22.38
N THR A 98 9.95 7.67 -22.26
CA THR A 98 9.22 6.44 -22.60
C THR A 98 8.86 5.69 -21.32
N THR A 99 7.56 5.60 -21.04
CA THR A 99 7.01 4.79 -19.96
C THR A 99 6.73 3.38 -20.48
N LYS A 100 7.29 2.38 -19.80
CA LYS A 100 6.99 0.97 -20.06
C LYS A 100 6.53 0.32 -18.77
N THR A 101 5.29 -0.16 -18.77
CA THR A 101 4.83 -1.07 -17.73
C THR A 101 5.66 -2.35 -17.84
N THR A 102 6.24 -2.76 -16.71
CA THR A 102 6.98 -4.02 -16.67
C THR A 102 6.01 -5.19 -16.70
N ASP A 103 6.34 -6.27 -17.42
CA ASP A 103 5.63 -7.57 -17.36
C ASP A 103 5.82 -8.29 -15.99
N ALA A 104 6.05 -7.52 -14.92
CA ALA A 104 6.29 -8.03 -13.59
C ALA A 104 4.99 -8.55 -12.97
N PRO A 105 5.06 -9.53 -12.05
CA PRO A 105 3.89 -9.98 -11.32
C PRO A 105 3.27 -8.81 -10.55
N GLN A 106 1.95 -8.69 -10.63
CA GLN A 106 1.20 -7.73 -9.82
C GLN A 106 1.08 -8.27 -8.40
N LEU A 107 1.33 -7.42 -7.40
CA LEU A 107 1.20 -7.78 -6.00
C LEU A 107 -0.11 -7.25 -5.44
N ARG A 108 -0.89 -8.13 -4.80
CA ARG A 108 -2.17 -7.76 -4.22
C ARG A 108 -1.99 -7.07 -2.86
N ILE A 109 -2.72 -5.99 -2.64
CA ILE A 109 -2.92 -5.38 -1.34
C ILE A 109 -4.41 -5.16 -1.05
N VAL A 110 -4.75 -4.95 0.21
CA VAL A 110 -6.12 -4.63 0.67
C VAL A 110 -6.17 -3.21 1.22
N LEU A 111 -7.07 -2.40 0.69
CA LEU A 111 -7.34 -1.05 1.13
C LEU A 111 -8.58 -1.06 2.05
N TYR A 112 -8.43 -0.51 3.24
CA TYR A 112 -9.50 -0.41 4.23
C TYR A 112 -9.73 1.04 4.65
N PRO A 113 -10.97 1.43 5.00
CA PRO A 113 -11.31 2.79 5.40
C PRO A 113 -10.66 3.11 6.74
N GLU A 114 -10.59 4.40 7.05
CA GLU A 114 -10.13 4.85 8.37
C GLU A 114 -10.96 4.19 9.48
N LEU A 115 -10.28 3.52 10.40
CA LEU A 115 -10.89 2.84 11.53
C LEU A 115 -11.04 3.83 12.68
N THR A 116 -12.23 3.87 13.26
CA THR A 116 -12.48 4.68 14.47
C THR A 116 -12.37 3.81 15.70
N THR A 117 -11.64 4.30 16.72
CA THR A 117 -11.52 3.64 18.02
C THR A 117 -12.82 3.79 18.77
N LYS A 118 -13.52 2.67 19.04
CA LYS A 118 -14.78 2.71 19.81
C LYS A 118 -14.59 2.46 21.29
N LYS A 119 -13.64 1.60 21.64
CA LYS A 119 -13.45 1.18 23.04
C LYS A 119 -12.01 0.75 23.25
N VAL A 120 -11.42 1.27 24.31
CA VAL A 120 -10.11 0.87 24.81
C VAL A 120 -10.32 0.22 26.16
N PHE A 121 -9.81 -1.00 26.34
CA PHE A 121 -9.87 -1.68 27.61
C PHE A 121 -8.53 -2.32 27.98
N PRO A 122 -8.10 -2.22 29.24
CA PRO A 122 -8.69 -1.40 30.31
C PRO A 122 -8.51 0.11 30.06
N MET A 123 -9.47 0.94 30.51
CA MET A 123 -9.41 2.41 30.35
C MET A 123 -8.45 3.07 31.36
N HIS A 124 -8.20 2.39 32.49
CA HIS A 124 -7.27 2.83 33.53
C HIS A 124 -6.26 1.71 33.75
N LEU A 125 -4.97 2.06 33.65
CA LEU A 125 -3.85 1.17 33.95
C LEU A 125 -3.05 1.77 35.10
N PRO A 126 -2.62 0.96 36.10
CA PRO A 126 -1.69 1.41 37.11
C PRO A 126 -0.34 1.80 36.47
N LEU A 127 0.37 2.77 37.07
CA LEU A 127 1.66 3.27 36.56
C LEU A 127 2.74 2.18 36.41
N SER A 128 2.60 1.07 37.15
CA SER A 128 3.49 -0.09 37.11
C SER A 128 3.07 -1.17 36.10
N ALA A 129 1.97 -0.99 35.36
CA ALA A 129 1.45 -2.01 34.45
C ALA A 129 2.27 -2.10 33.16
N THR A 130 2.67 -3.33 32.81
CA THR A 130 3.23 -3.72 31.51
C THR A 130 2.19 -4.43 30.62
N SER A 131 0.89 -4.18 30.83
CA SER A 131 -0.22 -4.97 30.28
C SER A 131 -0.65 -4.57 28.87
N ASP A 132 -1.12 -5.56 28.10
CA ASP A 132 -1.72 -5.40 26.77
C ASP A 132 -3.08 -4.69 26.84
N ALA A 133 -3.22 -3.57 26.10
CA ALA A 133 -4.50 -2.89 25.91
C ALA A 133 -5.25 -3.51 24.73
N LYS A 134 -6.48 -3.99 24.94
CA LYS A 134 -7.37 -4.43 23.86
C LYS A 134 -8.06 -3.22 23.24
N ILE A 135 -7.83 -3.00 21.95
CA ILE A 135 -8.42 -1.91 21.17
C ILE A 135 -9.47 -2.49 20.22
N SER A 136 -10.73 -2.07 20.40
CA SER A 136 -11.82 -2.43 19.48
C SER A 136 -11.96 -1.37 18.39
N LEU A 137 -11.80 -1.79 17.13
CA LEU A 137 -11.89 -0.95 15.94
C LEU A 137 -13.19 -1.22 15.19
N GLN A 138 -13.78 -0.18 14.59
CA GLN A 138 -14.90 -0.34 13.68
C GLN A 138 -14.69 0.46 12.39
N THR A 139 -15.07 -0.15 11.27
CA THR A 139 -15.20 0.52 9.98
C THR A 139 -16.46 1.39 10.00
N THR A 140 -16.33 2.67 9.68
CA THR A 140 -17.50 3.56 9.53
C THR A 140 -18.30 3.12 8.29
N PRO A 141 -19.55 2.66 8.42
CA PRO A 141 -20.33 2.28 7.23
C PRO A 141 -20.77 3.53 6.46
N PRO A 142 -20.79 3.51 5.12
CA PRO A 142 -21.65 4.42 4.39
C PRO A 142 -23.10 4.06 4.74
N TYR A 143 -23.89 5.06 5.09
CA TYR A 143 -25.33 5.04 5.40
C TYR A 143 -26.08 3.70 5.23
N HIS A 144 -26.73 3.28 6.32
CA HIS A 144 -27.74 2.21 6.41
C HIS A 144 -27.32 0.85 5.82
N THR A 145 -26.68 0.00 6.63
CA THR A 145 -26.99 -1.44 6.66
C THR A 145 -26.54 -2.06 7.98
N SER A 146 -27.42 -2.86 8.55
CA SER A 146 -27.30 -3.52 9.84
C SER A 146 -26.29 -4.67 9.80
N ARG A 147 -25.11 -4.47 10.41
CA ARG A 147 -24.32 -5.39 11.27
C ARG A 147 -22.83 -5.02 11.16
N PRO A 148 -22.16 -4.62 12.26
CA PRO A 148 -20.74 -4.32 12.22
C PRO A 148 -19.92 -5.62 12.17
N CYS A 149 -19.08 -5.76 11.15
CA CYS A 149 -17.99 -6.75 11.15
C CYS A 149 -16.95 -6.33 12.19
N GLN A 150 -16.84 -7.09 13.29
CA GLN A 150 -15.77 -6.91 14.28
C GLN A 150 -14.49 -7.53 13.74
N CYS A 151 -13.52 -6.70 13.38
CA CYS A 151 -12.13 -7.14 13.24
C CYS A 151 -11.45 -6.98 14.59
N LEU A 152 -11.24 -8.08 15.31
CA LEU A 152 -10.35 -8.13 16.47
C LEU A 152 -8.91 -8.16 15.96
N LEU A 153 -8.18 -7.05 16.12
CA LEU A 153 -6.72 -7.11 16.06
C LEU A 153 -6.24 -7.56 17.46
N GLU A 154 -5.84 -8.82 17.57
CA GLU A 154 -4.99 -9.27 18.68
C GLU A 154 -3.55 -8.96 18.30
N SER A 155 -2.94 -7.99 18.97
CA SER A 155 -1.49 -7.83 18.92
C SER A 155 -0.88 -8.99 19.73
N ALA A 156 -0.20 -9.90 19.05
CA ALA A 156 0.62 -10.94 19.69
C ALA A 156 2.09 -10.51 19.58
N THR A 157 2.80 -10.48 20.70
CA THR A 157 4.26 -10.67 20.75
C THR A 157 4.60 -12.14 20.67
#